data_AF-A0A016T114-F1
#
_entry.id   AF-A0A016T114-F1
#
_cell.length_a   1.000
_cell.length_b   1.000
_cell.length_c   1.000
_cell.angle_alpha   90.00
_cell.angle_beta   90.00
_cell.angle_gamma   90.00
#
_symmetry.space_group_name_H-M   'P 1'
#
loop_
_entity.id
_entity.type
_entity.pdbx_description
1 polymer ?
#
loop_
_entity_poly.entity_id
_entity_poly.type
_entity_poly.pdbx_seq_one_letter_code
_entity_poly.pdbx_strand_id
1 'polypeptide(L)'
;MRGVIKKRIDRKDDLSSNQMAKQLNISRKSVQMTVKNELGLRSYRLLSGQILADQAKQNWKGKRKKLREFFKNHFQLLSPGLKNNCKRKTATRSLFPESLIVWGSTSATDKTFSIFFDKIVKINAKVYQEEILEKVVVPWKQKHPNFIIQQD
;
A
#
# COMPACT_ATOMS: atom_id res chain seq x y z
N MET A 1 22.38 -19.96 -24.58
CA MET A 1 21.06 -20.06 -23.93
C MET A 1 20.73 -18.93 -22.96
N ARG A 2 21.62 -18.57 -22.03
CA ARG A 2 21.45 -17.46 -21.06
C ARG A 2 20.86 -16.17 -21.64
N GLY A 3 21.46 -15.63 -22.70
CA GLY A 3 21.03 -14.37 -23.31
C GLY A 3 19.61 -14.43 -23.91
N VAL A 4 19.21 -15.58 -24.46
CA VAL A 4 17.87 -15.78 -25.03
C VAL A 4 16.81 -15.80 -23.92
N ILE A 5 17.11 -16.48 -22.82
CA ILE A 5 16.23 -16.55 -21.64
C ILE A 5 16.09 -15.16 -21.01
N LYS A 6 17.20 -14.42 -20.83
CA LYS A 6 17.18 -13.05 -20.29
C LYS A 6 16.30 -12.12 -21.13
N LYS A 7 16.50 -12.09 -22.45
CA LYS A 7 15.67 -11.28 -23.37
C LYS A 7 14.18 -11.66 -23.37
N ARG A 8 13.81 -12.88 -22.99
CA ARG A 8 12.39 -13.27 -22.84
C ARG A 8 11.80 -12.72 -21.55
N ILE A 9 12.53 -12.83 -20.45
CA ILE A 9 12.12 -12.28 -19.15
C ILE A 9 11.98 -10.76 -19.22
N ASP A 10 12.97 -10.06 -19.81
CA ASP A 10 12.94 -8.60 -19.93
C ASP A 10 11.73 -8.08 -20.73
N ARG A 11 11.22 -8.89 -21.68
CA ARG A 11 10.00 -8.56 -22.43
C ARG A 11 8.72 -8.88 -21.69
N LYS A 12 8.72 -9.98 -20.93
CA LYS A 12 7.54 -10.54 -20.27
C LYS A 12 7.97 -11.40 -19.07
N ASP A 13 7.95 -10.80 -17.89
CA ASP A 13 8.47 -11.38 -16.65
C ASP A 13 7.44 -12.24 -15.87
N ASP A 14 6.17 -12.20 -16.26
CA ASP A 14 5.06 -13.02 -15.73
C ASP A 14 4.99 -14.43 -16.35
N LEU A 15 5.97 -14.82 -17.17
CA LEU A 15 5.99 -16.12 -17.85
C LEU A 15 6.39 -17.28 -16.92
N SER A 16 5.67 -18.40 -17.07
CA SER A 16 6.07 -19.66 -16.44
C SER A 16 7.34 -20.23 -17.09
N SER A 17 8.30 -20.69 -16.29
CA SER A 17 9.49 -21.40 -16.78
C SER A 17 9.12 -22.63 -17.63
N ASN A 18 7.97 -23.26 -17.38
CA ASN A 18 7.47 -24.39 -18.19
C ASN A 18 7.08 -23.97 -19.60
N GLN A 19 6.38 -22.83 -19.74
CA GLN A 19 6.00 -22.30 -21.05
C GLN A 19 7.23 -21.89 -21.84
N MET A 20 8.21 -21.26 -21.17
CA MET A 20 9.48 -20.90 -21.79
C MET A 20 10.26 -22.12 -22.27
N ALA A 21 10.30 -23.18 -21.46
CA ALA A 21 10.93 -24.46 -21.81
C ALA A 21 10.30 -25.10 -23.07
N LYS A 22 8.96 -25.18 -23.11
CA LYS A 22 8.22 -25.69 -24.29
C LYS A 22 8.54 -24.90 -25.55
N GLN A 23 8.52 -23.57 -25.49
CA GLN A 23 8.78 -22.70 -26.64
C GLN A 23 10.24 -22.71 -27.11
N LEU A 24 11.19 -23.01 -26.24
CA LEU A 24 12.61 -23.14 -26.60
C LEU A 24 12.98 -24.58 -26.97
N ASN A 25 12.06 -25.53 -26.83
CA ASN A 25 12.29 -26.96 -26.94
C ASN A 25 13.46 -27.45 -26.06
N ILE A 26 13.51 -26.98 -24.82
CA ILE A 26 14.58 -27.30 -23.85
C ILE A 26 13.95 -27.79 -22.55
N SER A 27 14.71 -28.55 -21.76
CA SER A 27 14.23 -29.01 -20.46
C SER A 27 13.91 -27.84 -19.52
N ARG A 28 12.82 -27.98 -18.76
CA ARG A 28 12.44 -27.06 -17.68
C ARG A 28 13.59 -26.81 -16.71
N LYS A 29 14.32 -27.88 -16.35
CA LYS A 29 15.41 -27.83 -15.37
C LYS A 29 16.53 -26.90 -15.85
N SER A 30 16.87 -26.93 -17.13
CA SER A 30 17.86 -26.02 -17.73
C SER A 30 17.43 -24.56 -17.62
N VAL A 31 16.17 -24.25 -17.95
CA VAL A 31 15.63 -22.89 -17.79
C VAL A 31 15.71 -22.43 -16.33
N GLN A 32 15.30 -23.28 -15.37
CA GLN A 32 15.35 -22.94 -13.95
C GLN A 32 16.77 -22.72 -13.44
N MET A 33 17.72 -23.54 -13.87
CA MET A 33 19.13 -23.41 -13.52
C MET A 33 19.71 -22.09 -14.04
N THR A 34 19.45 -21.75 -15.29
CA THR A 34 19.88 -20.47 -15.86
C THR A 34 19.23 -19.28 -15.14
N VAL A 35 17.92 -19.33 -14.86
CA VAL A 35 17.21 -18.25 -14.13
C VAL A 35 17.77 -18.06 -12.72
N LYS A 36 17.95 -19.15 -11.97
CA LYS A 36 18.38 -19.08 -10.57
C LYS A 36 19.88 -18.83 -10.41
N ASN A 37 20.72 -19.57 -11.13
CA ASN A 37 22.16 -19.59 -10.88
C ASN A 37 22.93 -18.62 -11.79
N GLU A 38 22.52 -18.46 -13.06
CA GLU A 38 23.25 -17.57 -14.00
C GLU A 38 22.69 -16.15 -14.05
N LEU A 39 21.38 -15.98 -13.80
CA LEU A 39 20.71 -14.68 -13.76
C LEU A 39 20.45 -14.18 -12.33
N GLY A 40 20.54 -15.05 -11.32
CA GLY A 40 20.30 -14.68 -9.92
C GLY A 40 18.85 -14.31 -9.60
N LEU A 41 17.91 -14.67 -10.48
CA LEU A 41 16.50 -14.28 -10.36
C LEU A 41 15.71 -15.30 -9.54
N ARG A 42 14.71 -14.82 -8.80
CA ARG A 42 13.72 -15.64 -8.09
C ARG A 42 12.32 -15.19 -8.46
N SER A 43 11.43 -16.17 -8.63
CA SER A 43 10.00 -15.89 -8.77
C SER A 43 9.46 -15.29 -7.48
N TYR A 44 8.75 -14.17 -7.60
CA TYR A 44 8.03 -13.54 -6.50
C TYR A 44 6.54 -13.47 -6.84
N ARG A 45 5.69 -13.46 -5.81
CA ARG A 45 4.25 -13.27 -5.99
C ARG A 45 3.98 -11.78 -6.07
N LEU A 46 3.43 -11.33 -7.19
CA LEU A 46 2.92 -9.97 -7.32
C LEU A 46 1.75 -9.77 -6.36
N LEU A 47 1.77 -8.66 -5.62
CA LEU A 47 0.65 -8.22 -4.82
C LEU A 47 -0.33 -7.47 -5.72
N SER A 48 -1.63 -7.68 -5.53
CA SER A 48 -2.67 -6.91 -6.20
C SER A 48 -2.65 -5.47 -5.67
N GLY A 49 -2.60 -4.50 -6.59
CA GLY A 49 -2.73 -3.07 -6.29
C GLY A 49 -3.74 -2.42 -7.23
N GLN A 50 -4.17 -1.20 -6.89
CA GLN A 50 -5.03 -0.42 -7.77
C GLN A 50 -4.21 0.10 -8.96
N ILE A 51 -4.73 -0.09 -10.18
CA ILE A 51 -4.13 0.47 -11.39
C ILE A 51 -4.43 1.97 -11.43
N LEU A 52 -3.38 2.78 -11.54
CA LEU A 52 -3.49 4.23 -11.56
C LEU A 52 -3.58 4.76 -12.99
N ALA A 53 -4.58 5.61 -13.24
CA ALA A 53 -4.66 6.41 -14.45
C ALA A 53 -3.50 7.42 -14.54
N ASP A 54 -3.10 7.81 -15.75
CA ASP A 54 -1.97 8.71 -15.94
C ASP A 54 -2.18 10.09 -15.33
N GLN A 55 -3.43 10.59 -15.34
CA GLN A 55 -3.79 11.83 -14.64
C GLN A 55 -3.54 11.73 -13.13
N ALA A 56 -3.88 10.59 -12.52
CA ALA A 56 -3.63 10.35 -11.10
C ALA A 56 -2.12 10.33 -10.82
N LYS A 57 -1.31 9.71 -11.69
CA LYS A 57 0.16 9.71 -11.56
C LYS A 57 0.74 11.13 -11.60
N GLN A 58 0.25 11.99 -12.49
CA GLN A 58 0.71 13.38 -12.56
C GLN A 58 0.32 14.17 -11.31
N ASN A 59 -0.93 14.04 -10.87
CA ASN A 59 -1.40 14.67 -9.63
C ASN A 59 -0.57 14.21 -8.43
N TRP A 60 -0.27 12.91 -8.33
CA TRP A 60 0.56 12.34 -7.28
C TRP A 60 1.98 12.88 -7.31
N LYS A 61 2.59 13.00 -8.50
CA LYS A 61 3.93 13.57 -8.66
C LYS A 61 3.98 15.03 -8.19
N GLY A 62 2.97 15.83 -8.57
CA GLY A 62 2.82 17.21 -8.13
C GLY A 62 2.66 17.34 -6.61
N LYS A 63 1.70 16.60 -6.03
CA LYS A 63 1.46 16.57 -4.57
C LYS A 63 2.72 16.17 -3.80
N ARG A 64 3.40 15.10 -4.24
CA ARG A 64 4.63 14.60 -3.58
C ARG A 64 5.77 15.61 -3.62
N LYS A 65 5.94 16.37 -4.71
CA LYS A 65 6.98 17.42 -4.80
C LYS A 65 6.71 18.54 -3.79
N LYS A 66 5.45 19.00 -3.70
CA LYS A 66 5.03 20.03 -2.73
C LYS A 66 5.20 19.56 -1.28
N LEU A 67 4.72 18.36 -0.96
CA LEU A 67 4.85 17.78 0.38
C LEU A 67 6.31 17.57 0.78
N ARG A 68 7.15 17.10 -0.16
CA ARG A 68 8.58 16.94 0.10
C ARG A 68 9.22 18.27 0.50
N GLU A 69 8.93 19.34 -0.24
CA GLU A 69 9.44 20.69 0.06
C GLU A 69 9.01 21.15 1.46
N PHE A 70 7.73 20.97 1.78
CA PHE A 70 7.15 21.34 3.06
C PHE A 70 7.79 20.61 4.25
N PHE A 71 8.02 19.30 4.10
CA PHE A 71 8.56 18.45 5.17
C PHE A 71 10.09 18.30 5.16
N LYS A 72 10.85 19.06 4.35
CA LYS A 72 12.31 18.96 4.25
C LYS A 72 13.03 19.00 5.60
N ASN A 73 12.47 19.71 6.59
CA ASN A 73 13.07 19.91 7.91
C ASN A 73 12.54 18.94 8.99
N HIS A 74 11.65 18.00 8.67
CA HIS A 74 10.89 17.22 9.66
C HIS A 74 10.90 15.69 9.46
N PHE A 75 11.67 15.14 8.50
CA PHE A 75 11.70 13.69 8.28
C PHE A 75 12.52 12.96 9.35
N GLN A 76 11.84 12.48 10.40
CA GLN A 76 12.28 11.28 11.11
C GLN A 76 11.65 10.06 10.45
N LEU A 77 12.48 9.21 9.85
CA LEU A 77 12.04 7.94 9.29
C LEU A 77 11.67 7.00 10.44
N LEU A 78 10.40 6.58 10.50
CA LEU A 78 10.02 5.46 11.35
C LEU A 78 10.82 4.22 10.93
N SER A 79 11.35 3.50 11.91
CA SER A 79 12.16 2.30 11.67
C SER A 79 11.40 1.27 10.83
N PRO A 80 12.09 0.48 9.98
CA PRO A 80 11.47 -0.59 9.22
C PRO A 80 10.75 -1.55 10.18
N GLY A 81 9.43 -1.67 10.03
CA GLY A 81 8.63 -2.59 10.82
C GLY A 81 9.14 -4.03 10.70
N LEU A 82 9.06 -4.77 11.81
CA LEU A 82 9.48 -6.16 11.90
C LEU A 82 8.79 -7.00 10.82
N LYS A 83 9.55 -7.88 10.16
CA LYS A 83 9.01 -8.81 9.17
C LYS A 83 8.15 -9.84 9.90
N ASN A 84 6.86 -9.81 9.61
CA ASN A 84 5.87 -10.73 10.15
C ASN A 84 6.23 -12.17 9.73
N ASN A 85 6.56 -13.00 10.71
CA ASN A 85 6.53 -14.44 10.56
C ASN A 85 5.11 -14.95 10.87
N CYS A 86 4.80 -16.18 10.44
CA CYS A 86 3.89 -17.14 11.11
C CYS A 86 2.99 -17.89 10.12
N LYS A 87 2.88 -19.20 10.40
CA LYS A 87 1.91 -20.15 9.86
C LYS A 87 0.50 -19.58 10.05
N ARG A 88 -0.24 -19.35 8.96
CA ARG A 88 -1.61 -18.81 9.00
C ARG A 88 -2.62 -19.93 8.79
N LYS A 89 -3.62 -20.01 9.67
CA LYS A 89 -4.88 -20.71 9.39
C LYS A 89 -5.83 -19.73 8.70
N THR A 90 -6.45 -20.15 7.61
CA THR A 90 -7.44 -19.35 6.89
C THR A 90 -8.78 -19.46 7.60
N ALA A 91 -9.18 -18.43 8.35
CA ALA A 91 -10.57 -18.28 8.74
C ALA A 91 -11.36 -17.74 7.53
N THR A 92 -12.42 -18.44 7.14
CA THR A 92 -13.35 -17.95 6.12
C THR A 92 -14.14 -16.78 6.71
N ARG A 93 -13.94 -15.57 6.16
CA ARG A 93 -14.68 -14.37 6.58
C ARG A 93 -16.13 -14.48 6.07
N SER A 94 -17.09 -14.13 6.93
CA SER A 94 -18.47 -13.88 6.50
C SER A 94 -18.51 -12.70 5.52
N LEU A 95 -19.45 -12.72 4.57
CA LEU A 95 -19.67 -11.62 3.63
C LEU A 95 -20.26 -10.37 4.33
N PHE A 96 -20.95 -10.53 5.46
CA PHE A 96 -21.61 -9.45 6.21
C PHE A 96 -21.37 -9.56 7.73
N PRO A 97 -20.14 -9.37 8.21
CA PRO A 97 -19.87 -9.41 9.65
C PRO A 97 -20.44 -8.18 10.36
N GLU A 98 -20.85 -8.32 11.63
CA GLU A 98 -20.30 -7.49 12.72
C GLU A 98 -19.36 -6.33 12.35
N SER A 99 -19.76 -5.06 12.18
CA SER A 99 -18.79 -4.01 11.80
C SER A 99 -19.09 -2.65 12.41
N LEU A 100 -18.12 -2.03 13.05
CA LEU A 100 -18.19 -0.63 13.49
C LEU A 100 -17.34 0.22 12.55
N ILE A 101 -17.76 1.47 12.32
CA ILE A 101 -16.94 2.43 11.58
C ILE A 101 -16.13 3.21 12.60
N VAL A 102 -14.82 3.34 12.39
CA VAL A 102 -13.94 4.08 13.30
C VAL A 102 -13.25 5.18 12.52
N TRP A 103 -13.39 6.41 12.99
CA TRP A 103 -12.55 7.52 12.55
C TRP A 103 -11.37 7.66 13.50
N GLY A 104 -10.17 7.50 12.96
CA GLY A 104 -8.92 7.58 13.71
C GLY A 104 -8.07 8.76 13.23
N SER A 105 -7.55 9.58 14.13
CA SER A 105 -6.50 10.54 13.79
C SER A 105 -5.23 10.29 14.60
N THR A 106 -4.08 10.43 13.94
CA THR A 106 -2.75 10.18 14.51
C THR A 106 -1.95 11.48 14.50
N SER A 107 -1.37 11.84 15.64
CA SER A 107 -0.38 12.92 15.75
C SER A 107 1.00 12.33 16.06
N ALA A 108 2.07 13.06 15.73
CA ALA A 108 3.44 12.66 16.06
C ALA A 108 3.75 12.75 17.56
N THR A 109 3.07 13.66 18.27
CA THR A 109 3.37 14.01 19.67
C THR A 109 2.32 13.54 20.66
N ASP A 110 1.08 13.36 20.23
CA ASP A 110 -0.07 13.22 21.12
C ASP A 110 -0.93 12.00 20.82
N LYS A 111 -1.90 11.76 21.71
CA LYS A 111 -2.84 10.64 21.66
C LYS A 111 -3.64 10.63 20.36
N THR A 112 -3.82 9.43 19.82
CA THR A 112 -4.70 9.11 18.70
C THR A 112 -6.16 9.34 19.10
N PHE A 113 -6.90 10.17 18.35
CA PHE A 113 -8.36 10.24 18.53
C PHE A 113 -9.00 9.07 17.81
N SER A 114 -9.89 8.34 18.48
CA SER A 114 -10.71 7.28 17.88
C SER A 114 -12.17 7.55 18.18
N ILE A 115 -12.95 7.83 17.16
CA ILE A 115 -14.40 8.06 17.24
C ILE A 115 -15.07 6.83 16.63
N PHE A 116 -15.90 6.17 17.42
CA PHE A 116 -16.67 4.99 16.98
C PHE A 116 -18.05 5.43 16.51
N PHE A 117 -18.44 4.97 15.33
CA PHE A 117 -19.75 5.15 14.74
C PHE A 117 -20.44 3.80 14.60
N ASP A 118 -21.74 3.80 14.88
CA ASP A 118 -22.57 2.61 14.70
C ASP A 118 -22.71 2.24 13.22
N LYS A 119 -22.86 0.94 13.01
CA LYS A 119 -22.79 0.20 11.75
C LYS A 119 -23.68 0.74 10.62
N ILE A 120 -24.71 1.52 10.94
CA ILE A 120 -25.76 1.96 10.03
C ILE A 120 -25.54 3.42 9.57
N VAL A 121 -24.64 4.16 10.20
CA VAL A 121 -24.38 5.57 9.83
C VAL A 121 -23.37 5.62 8.70
N LYS A 122 -23.86 5.82 7.47
CA LYS A 122 -23.00 6.22 6.35
C LYS A 122 -22.48 7.63 6.62
N ILE A 123 -21.15 7.79 6.73
CA ILE A 123 -20.52 9.10 6.89
C ILE A 123 -20.84 9.94 5.66
N ASN A 124 -21.77 10.88 5.83
CA ASN A 124 -22.08 11.90 4.83
C ASN A 124 -21.34 13.20 5.20
N ALA A 125 -21.37 14.19 4.32
CA ALA A 125 -20.67 15.47 4.55
C ALA A 125 -21.15 16.17 5.83
N LYS A 126 -22.44 16.10 6.15
CA LYS A 126 -23.05 16.73 7.32
C LYS A 126 -22.57 16.10 8.63
N VAL A 127 -22.68 14.78 8.75
CA VAL A 127 -22.17 13.99 9.88
C VAL A 127 -20.68 14.22 10.05
N TYR A 128 -19.92 14.32 8.96
CA TYR A 128 -18.49 14.61 9.03
C TYR A 128 -18.20 16.01 9.62
N GLN A 129 -18.94 17.02 9.19
CA GLN A 129 -18.78 18.39 9.71
C GLN A 129 -19.15 18.48 11.19
N GLU A 130 -20.35 18.02 11.53
CA GLU A 130 -20.92 18.19 12.87
C GLU A 130 -20.26 17.25 13.90
N GLU A 131 -20.12 15.96 13.59
CA GLU A 131 -19.65 14.96 14.57
C GLU A 131 -18.12 14.86 14.65
N ILE A 132 -17.39 15.17 13.57
CA ILE A 132 -15.93 15.01 13.53
C ILE A 132 -15.23 16.36 13.57
N LEU A 133 -15.51 17.24 12.60
CA LEU A 133 -14.77 18.50 12.50
C LEU A 133 -15.10 19.45 13.66
N GLU A 134 -16.37 19.71 13.92
CA GLU A 134 -16.77 20.65 14.97
C GLU A 134 -16.49 20.10 16.37
N LYS A 135 -16.84 18.84 16.64
CA LYS A 135 -16.67 18.27 18.00
C LYS A 135 -15.25 17.92 18.37
N VAL A 136 -14.41 17.49 17.42
CA VAL A 136 -13.05 16.99 17.73
C VAL A 136 -11.98 17.94 17.21
N VAL A 137 -12.08 18.35 15.95
CA VAL A 137 -11.01 19.12 15.31
C VAL A 137 -10.97 20.57 15.76
N VAL A 138 -12.11 21.23 15.95
CA VAL A 138 -12.15 22.64 16.39
C VAL A 138 -11.57 22.81 17.80
N PRO A 139 -11.96 22.03 18.83
CA PRO A 139 -11.34 22.10 20.15
C PRO A 139 -9.86 21.80 20.12
N TRP A 140 -9.42 20.88 19.25
CA TRP A 140 -8.01 20.56 19.08
C TRP A 140 -7.21 21.75 18.52
N LYS A 141 -7.74 22.41 17.48
CA LYS A 141 -7.10 23.59 16.89
C LYS A 141 -6.97 24.74 17.90
N GLN A 142 -7.95 24.91 18.80
CA GLN A 142 -7.86 25.91 19.86
C GLN A 142 -6.70 25.64 20.82
N LYS A 143 -6.41 24.37 21.13
CA LYS A 143 -5.26 23.96 21.96
C LYS A 143 -3.94 24.01 21.20
N HIS A 144 -3.96 23.76 19.89
CA HIS A 144 -2.78 23.67 19.03
C HIS A 144 -2.91 24.64 17.86
N PRO A 145 -2.53 25.93 18.02
CA PRO A 145 -2.81 26.98 17.04
C PRO A 145 -2.12 26.79 15.68
N ASN A 146 -0.98 26.09 15.64
CA ASN A 146 -0.23 25.79 14.39
C ASN A 146 -0.53 24.39 13.83
N PHE A 147 -1.72 23.86 14.10
CA PHE A 147 -2.13 22.53 13.68
C PHE A 147 -2.54 22.49 12.20
N ILE A 148 -2.07 21.45 11.49
CA ILE A 148 -2.43 21.16 10.09
C ILE A 148 -3.15 19.82 10.05
N ILE A 149 -4.29 19.78 9.37
CA ILE A 149 -5.07 18.56 9.14
C ILE A 149 -4.80 18.07 7.73
N GLN A 150 -4.46 16.79 7.60
CA GLN A 150 -4.34 16.13 6.32
C GLN A 150 -5.38 14.99 6.23
N GLN A 151 -6.19 15.03 5.18
CA GLN A 151 -7.20 14.04 4.83
C GLN A 151 -7.18 13.85 3.30
N ASP A 152 -7.79 12.76 2.82
CA ASP A 152 -7.73 12.35 1.40
C ASP A 152 -8.53 13.25 0.44
#